data_AF-A0A1M4INU4-F1
#
_entry.id   AF-A0A1M4INU4-F1
#
_cell.length_a   1.000
_cell.length_b   1.000
_cell.length_c   1.000
_cell.angle_alpha   90.00
_cell.angle_beta   90.00
_cell.angle_gamma   90.00
#
_symmetry.space_group_name_H-M   'P 1'
#
loop_
_entity.id
_entity.type
_entity.pdbx_description
1 polymer ?
#
loop_
_entity_poly.entity_id
_entity_poly.type
_entity_poly.pdbx_seq_one_letter_code
_entity_poly.pdbx_strand_id
1 'polypeptide(L)'
;MTAAPPSDGVVAPPALAAFLRGIERRAAVLAELQSGSVERGAPALAAAMRAFRSHAATLPMADWPLHFWKLLAAVPSLRQIVTAARSGWPLPLAHLGKLTAADRLALLLRIVAGLDEPTAAQVLNQSTQDYQQALARACPRDVGGQPDAAGWRALADAAQQHLRELPPARLQALAQLRDAAIAAAPPTPALAPAAPAPVRPRRRSGGRGLTRARLAAAVSVVVVVVLLGTWWWGRMPSRPAAAGAGSGLALGAAGPVQVEELPAESETRSAPPLPAAAPAALPEPAVYDLDFFAWYAAGAPPARIERSAPSAEEAAEAAAAQPASGVATAPAQAAATDPPPALTPAQLRERQAAWEALGATVQARLRQVASAFAGLPVEQQHTLRAQFAALDALERHGWLLGPELGSEYWALQPLFGYVPDAQRAALLGLLRTLPAEQREHLALLAQRTPPQERATLRRELLAQGADTRAAWLRQRAAR
;
A
#
# COMPACT_ATOMS: atom_id res chain seq x y z
N MET A 1 12.37 29.65 36.75
CA MET A 1 12.65 28.20 36.70
C MET A 1 12.44 27.78 35.26
N THR A 2 13.54 27.43 34.59
CA THR A 2 13.61 27.21 33.14
C THR A 2 12.92 25.91 32.78
N ALA A 3 11.96 25.96 31.84
CA ALA A 3 11.27 24.79 31.32
C ALA A 3 12.26 23.86 30.60
N ALA A 4 12.23 22.57 30.95
CA ALA A 4 13.01 21.55 30.27
C ALA A 4 12.44 21.28 28.85
N PRO A 5 13.29 21.05 27.84
CA PRO A 5 12.83 20.72 26.50
C PRO A 5 12.25 19.29 26.44
N PRO A 6 11.37 18.98 25.47
CA PRO A 6 10.83 17.63 25.30
C PRO A 6 11.94 16.65 24.87
N SER A 7 12.00 15.51 25.54
CA SER A 7 12.96 14.44 25.28
C SER A 7 12.79 13.88 23.87
N ASP A 8 13.87 13.92 23.09
CA ASP A 8 13.98 13.27 21.79
C ASP A 8 13.60 11.79 21.87
N GLY A 9 12.62 11.38 21.05
CA GLY A 9 12.16 10.01 20.94
C GLY A 9 13.25 9.12 20.34
N VAL A 10 14.02 8.43 21.18
CA VAL A 10 14.93 7.38 20.73
C VAL A 10 14.08 6.21 20.25
N VAL A 11 14.00 6.00 18.93
CA VAL A 11 13.37 4.79 18.39
C VAL A 11 14.12 3.56 18.87
N ALA A 12 13.38 2.62 19.46
CA ALA A 12 13.90 1.34 19.89
C ALA A 12 14.41 0.56 18.66
N PRO A 13 15.69 0.12 18.63
CA PRO A 13 16.25 -0.74 17.59
C PRO A 13 15.38 -1.93 17.13
N PRO A 14 14.61 -2.63 18.00
CA PRO A 14 13.75 -3.72 17.57
C PRO A 14 12.58 -3.29 16.67
N ALA A 15 12.00 -2.10 16.87
CA ALA A 15 10.89 -1.61 16.05
C ALA A 15 11.34 -1.31 14.61
N LEU A 16 12.51 -0.67 14.48
CA LEU A 16 13.14 -0.43 13.18
C LEU A 16 13.48 -1.76 12.47
N ALA A 17 14.01 -2.74 13.20
CA ALA A 17 14.32 -4.06 12.66
C ALA A 17 13.06 -4.79 12.13
N ALA A 18 11.96 -4.75 12.90
CA ALA A 18 10.69 -5.35 12.50
C ALA A 18 10.10 -4.68 11.26
N PHE A 19 10.11 -3.35 11.21
CA PHE A 19 9.65 -2.60 10.03
C PHE A 19 10.49 -2.93 8.78
N LEU A 20 11.82 -2.86 8.89
CA LEU A 20 12.71 -3.16 7.77
C LEU A 20 12.53 -4.59 7.27
N ARG A 21 12.36 -5.56 8.17
CA ARG A 21 12.05 -6.95 7.82
C ARG A 21 10.75 -7.09 7.01
N GLY A 22 9.73 -6.30 7.33
CA GLY A 22 8.46 -6.30 6.60
C GLY A 22 8.53 -5.70 5.20
N ILE A 23 9.47 -4.77 4.93
CA ILE A 23 9.55 -4.03 3.66
C ILE A 23 10.73 -4.45 2.76
N GLU A 24 11.80 -5.03 3.33
CA GLU A 24 13.08 -5.31 2.65
C GLU A 24 12.90 -6.15 1.40
N ARG A 25 12.00 -7.13 1.43
CA ARG A 25 11.72 -8.03 0.31
C ARG A 25 11.17 -7.28 -0.91
N ARG A 26 10.13 -6.46 -0.71
CA ARG A 26 9.52 -5.65 -1.78
C ARG A 26 10.48 -4.58 -2.28
N ALA A 27 11.19 -3.94 -1.34
CA ALA A 27 12.15 -2.90 -1.66
C ALA A 27 13.33 -3.43 -2.50
N ALA A 28 13.82 -4.63 -2.20
CA ALA A 28 14.87 -5.29 -2.96
C ALA A 28 14.45 -5.61 -4.39
N VAL A 29 13.26 -6.19 -4.56
CA VAL A 29 12.73 -6.51 -5.90
C VAL A 29 12.46 -5.23 -6.70
N LEU A 30 11.91 -4.20 -6.07
CA LEU A 30 11.72 -2.91 -6.74
C LEU A 30 13.05 -2.32 -7.20
N ALA A 31 14.08 -2.30 -6.34
CA ALA A 31 15.39 -1.77 -6.69
C ALA A 31 16.08 -2.59 -7.80
N GLU A 32 15.96 -3.92 -7.74
CA GLU A 32 16.46 -4.84 -8.76
C GLU A 32 15.78 -4.62 -10.10
N LEU A 33 14.44 -4.57 -10.15
CA LEU A 33 13.69 -4.38 -11.39
C LEU A 33 13.79 -2.95 -11.92
N GLN A 34 13.94 -1.95 -11.06
CA GLN A 34 14.14 -0.57 -11.49
C GLN A 34 15.51 -0.36 -12.13
N SER A 35 16.55 -1.00 -11.57
CA SER A 35 17.92 -0.93 -12.07
C SER A 35 18.22 -2.00 -13.13
N GLY A 36 17.43 -3.06 -13.24
CA GLY A 36 17.65 -4.19 -14.14
C GLY A 36 18.74 -5.18 -13.70
N SER A 37 19.20 -5.12 -12.44
CA SER A 37 20.13 -6.10 -11.87
C SER A 37 20.19 -6.05 -10.35
N VAL A 38 20.42 -7.20 -9.72
CA VAL A 38 20.64 -7.33 -8.28
C VAL A 38 21.78 -6.44 -7.78
N GLU A 39 22.91 -6.48 -8.49
CA GLU A 39 24.16 -5.82 -8.10
C GLU A 39 24.05 -4.29 -8.08
N ARG A 40 23.21 -3.72 -8.95
CA ARG A 40 22.93 -2.26 -8.98
C ARG A 40 21.82 -1.86 -8.02
N GLY A 41 20.86 -2.74 -7.76
CA GLY A 41 19.75 -2.48 -6.85
C GLY A 41 20.13 -2.56 -5.37
N ALA A 42 20.98 -3.52 -4.98
CA ALA A 42 21.32 -3.74 -3.57
C ALA A 42 22.02 -2.55 -2.88
N PRO A 43 22.98 -1.84 -3.51
CA PRO A 43 23.56 -0.62 -2.93
C PRO A 43 22.54 0.50 -2.73
N ALA A 44 21.57 0.63 -3.64
CA ALA A 44 20.50 1.62 -3.53
C ALA A 44 19.58 1.32 -2.33
N LEU A 45 19.21 0.05 -2.15
CA LEU A 45 18.45 -0.38 -0.98
C LEU A 45 19.21 -0.11 0.33
N ALA A 46 20.50 -0.45 0.37
CA ALA A 46 21.33 -0.21 1.55
C ALA A 46 21.44 1.29 1.89
N ALA A 47 21.56 2.15 0.88
CA ALA A 47 21.55 3.60 1.05
C ALA A 47 20.21 4.10 1.62
N ALA A 48 19.09 3.60 1.08
CA ALA A 48 17.75 3.94 1.57
C ALA A 48 17.52 3.47 3.02
N MET A 49 17.95 2.27 3.40
CA MET A 49 17.84 1.77 4.77
C MET A 49 18.66 2.60 5.77
N ARG A 50 19.89 2.97 5.40
CA ARG A 50 20.73 3.85 6.24
C ARG A 50 20.15 5.24 6.38
N ALA A 51 19.66 5.83 5.29
CA ALA A 51 18.98 7.12 5.33
C ALA A 51 17.69 7.03 6.16
N PHE A 52 16.93 5.95 6.03
CA PHE A 52 15.68 5.79 6.77
C PHE A 52 15.92 5.70 8.27
N ARG A 53 17.00 5.02 8.71
CA ARG A 53 17.34 4.94 10.13
C ARG A 53 17.45 6.31 10.81
N SER A 54 18.04 7.32 10.16
CA SER A 54 18.16 8.65 10.76
C SER A 54 16.82 9.35 10.91
N HIS A 55 15.84 9.04 10.05
CA HIS A 55 14.50 9.64 10.07
C HIS A 55 13.53 8.85 10.95
N ALA A 56 13.76 7.56 11.16
CA ALA A 56 12.87 6.70 11.94
C ALA A 56 12.67 7.27 13.36
N ALA A 57 13.74 7.80 13.98
CA ALA A 57 13.70 8.40 15.33
C ALA A 57 12.70 9.57 15.46
N THR A 58 12.50 10.34 14.40
CA THR A 58 11.71 11.58 14.43
C THR A 58 10.32 11.44 13.82
N LEU A 59 10.03 10.30 13.19
CA LEU A 59 8.79 10.08 12.44
C LEU A 59 7.85 9.12 13.20
N PRO A 60 6.53 9.37 13.20
CA PRO A 60 5.55 8.40 13.66
C PRO A 60 5.65 7.10 12.85
N MET A 61 5.50 5.94 13.51
CA MET A 61 5.59 4.63 12.85
C MET A 61 4.59 4.46 11.69
N ALA A 62 3.45 5.15 11.73
CA ALA A 62 2.45 5.16 10.65
C ALA A 62 3.00 5.75 9.33
N ASP A 63 3.91 6.72 9.42
CA ASP A 63 4.49 7.41 8.28
C ASP A 63 5.75 6.73 7.72
N TRP A 64 6.24 5.70 8.42
CA TRP A 64 7.45 4.98 8.05
C TRP A 64 7.40 4.36 6.65
N PRO A 65 6.32 3.66 6.21
CA PRO A 65 6.25 3.11 4.86
C PRO A 65 6.38 4.18 3.79
N LEU A 66 5.60 5.27 3.90
CA LEU A 66 5.60 6.35 2.92
C LEU A 66 7.00 6.99 2.81
N HIS A 67 7.62 7.31 3.95
CA HIS A 67 8.95 7.91 3.99
C HIS A 67 10.03 6.98 3.46
N PHE A 68 9.97 5.68 3.79
CA PHE A 68 10.91 4.70 3.25
C PHE A 68 10.83 4.63 1.72
N TRP A 69 9.62 4.58 1.14
CA TRP A 69 9.45 4.56 -0.31
C TRP A 69 9.91 5.87 -0.96
N LYS A 70 9.67 7.03 -0.34
CA LYS A 70 10.21 8.33 -0.80
C LYS A 70 11.75 8.30 -0.85
N LEU A 71 12.41 7.82 0.21
CA LEU A 71 13.87 7.71 0.27
C LEU A 71 14.40 6.75 -0.80
N LEU A 72 13.78 5.59 -0.97
CA LEU A 72 14.18 4.63 -2.00
C LEU A 72 13.99 5.21 -3.41
N ALA A 73 12.84 5.83 -3.70
CA ALA A 73 12.56 6.47 -4.98
C ALA A 73 13.46 7.69 -5.26
N ALA A 74 14.03 8.31 -4.22
CA ALA A 74 14.98 9.41 -4.33
C ALA A 74 16.42 8.97 -4.62
N VAL A 75 16.75 7.67 -4.49
CA VAL A 75 18.13 7.20 -4.71
C VAL A 75 18.56 7.46 -6.17
N PRO A 76 19.64 8.25 -6.41
CA PRO A 76 20.01 8.65 -7.77
C PRO A 76 20.32 7.49 -8.71
N SER A 77 20.93 6.41 -8.21
CA SER A 77 21.26 5.23 -9.04
C SER A 77 20.03 4.51 -9.58
N LEU A 78 18.86 4.65 -8.93
CA LEU A 78 17.59 4.09 -9.42
C LEU A 78 16.92 4.98 -10.47
N ARG A 79 17.30 6.26 -10.57
CA ARG A 79 16.77 7.21 -11.57
C ARG A 79 17.59 7.25 -12.86
N GLN A 80 18.74 6.59 -12.88
CA GLN A 80 19.60 6.54 -14.07
C GLN A 80 18.95 5.72 -15.19
N ILE A 81 19.25 6.12 -16.43
CA ILE A 81 18.83 5.39 -17.63
C ILE A 81 19.57 4.06 -17.68
N VAL A 82 18.80 2.97 -17.75
CA VAL A 82 19.33 1.61 -17.91
C VAL A 82 19.06 1.18 -19.34
N THR A 83 20.13 0.83 -20.06
CA THR A 83 19.99 0.29 -21.42
C THR A 83 19.70 -1.20 -21.35
N ALA A 84 18.86 -1.70 -22.27
CA ALA A 84 18.47 -3.11 -22.34
C ALA A 84 19.66 -4.08 -22.47
N ALA A 85 20.78 -3.63 -23.06
CA ALA A 85 22.01 -4.42 -23.18
C ALA A 85 22.76 -4.64 -21.85
N ARG A 86 22.45 -3.86 -20.80
CA ARG A 86 23.10 -3.92 -19.48
C ARG A 86 22.23 -4.51 -18.38
N SER A 87 21.03 -4.96 -18.74
CA SER A 87 19.99 -5.41 -17.81
C SER A 87 19.67 -6.88 -18.00
N GLY A 88 19.46 -7.58 -16.89
CA GLY A 88 19.03 -8.99 -16.87
C GLY A 88 17.58 -9.15 -16.43
N TRP A 89 16.64 -8.41 -17.02
CA TRP A 89 15.22 -8.64 -16.70
C TRP A 89 14.80 -10.04 -17.17
N PRO A 90 14.10 -10.82 -16.32
CA PRO A 90 13.49 -12.08 -16.75
C PRO A 90 12.56 -11.87 -17.96
N LEU A 91 12.43 -12.88 -18.81
CA LEU A 91 11.62 -12.79 -20.04
C LEU A 91 10.18 -12.28 -19.80
N PRO A 92 9.45 -12.72 -18.74
CA PRO A 92 8.10 -12.19 -18.45
C PRO A 92 8.08 -10.70 -18.08
N LEU A 93 9.22 -10.14 -17.64
CA LEU A 93 9.38 -8.76 -17.21
C LEU A 93 10.16 -7.91 -18.22
N ALA A 94 10.43 -8.43 -19.43
CA ALA A 94 11.21 -7.74 -20.46
C ALA A 94 10.62 -6.39 -20.89
N HIS A 95 9.29 -6.19 -20.71
CA HIS A 95 8.62 -4.91 -20.96
C HIS A 95 9.24 -3.75 -20.15
N LEU A 96 9.75 -4.01 -18.94
CA LEU A 96 10.35 -2.99 -18.09
C LEU A 96 11.55 -2.29 -18.76
N GLY A 97 12.28 -3.00 -19.62
CA GLY A 97 13.41 -2.46 -20.37
C GLY A 97 13.03 -1.49 -21.50
N LYS A 98 11.75 -1.46 -21.90
CA LYS A 98 11.23 -0.52 -22.90
C LYS A 98 10.80 0.82 -22.29
N LEU A 99 10.66 0.86 -20.97
CA LEU A 99 10.12 2.01 -20.24
C LEU A 99 11.21 3.02 -19.86
N THR A 100 10.83 4.30 -19.77
CA THR A 100 11.67 5.32 -19.14
C THR A 100 11.88 4.97 -17.66
N ALA A 101 12.96 5.46 -17.05
CA ALA A 101 13.22 5.21 -15.64
C ALA A 101 12.08 5.73 -14.73
N ALA A 102 11.44 6.84 -15.10
CA ALA A 102 10.34 7.41 -14.36
C ALA A 102 9.05 6.56 -14.47
N ASP A 103 8.64 6.21 -15.70
CA ASP A 103 7.42 5.42 -15.92
C ASP A 103 7.58 3.99 -15.36
N ARG A 104 8.79 3.41 -15.45
CA ARG A 104 9.11 2.11 -14.82
C ARG A 104 8.98 2.18 -13.30
N LEU A 105 9.48 3.24 -12.67
CA LEU A 105 9.39 3.39 -11.22
C LEU A 105 7.94 3.54 -10.77
N ALA A 106 7.14 4.34 -11.49
CA ALA A 106 5.70 4.47 -11.23
C ALA A 106 4.98 3.11 -11.29
N LEU A 107 5.25 2.34 -12.35
CA LEU A 107 4.73 0.99 -12.51
C LEU A 107 5.12 0.06 -11.35
N LEU A 108 6.40 0.03 -10.98
CA LEU A 108 6.91 -0.85 -9.92
C LEU A 108 6.37 -0.49 -8.53
N LEU A 109 6.09 0.80 -8.25
CA LEU A 109 5.40 1.20 -7.03
C LEU A 109 3.99 0.60 -6.96
N ARG A 110 3.29 0.49 -8.10
CA ARG A 110 1.97 -0.13 -8.17
C ARG A 110 2.02 -1.64 -8.03
N ILE A 111 2.88 -2.32 -8.79
CA ILE A 111 2.85 -3.79 -8.94
C ILE A 111 3.79 -4.54 -8.00
N VAL A 112 4.84 -3.90 -7.46
CA VAL A 112 5.78 -4.54 -6.51
C VAL A 112 5.56 -4.01 -5.09
N ALA A 113 5.56 -2.68 -4.92
CA ALA A 113 5.35 -2.09 -3.60
C ALA A 113 3.90 -2.21 -3.13
N GLY A 114 2.95 -2.38 -4.06
CA GLY A 114 1.53 -2.56 -3.76
C GLY A 114 0.85 -1.28 -3.29
N LEU A 115 1.43 -0.11 -3.62
CA LEU A 115 0.87 1.18 -3.26
C LEU A 115 -0.33 1.52 -4.15
N ASP A 116 -1.33 2.17 -3.55
CA ASP A 116 -2.40 2.80 -4.29
C ASP A 116 -1.91 4.07 -5.00
N GLU A 117 -2.66 4.53 -5.99
CA GLU A 117 -2.28 5.66 -6.85
C GLU A 117 -1.95 6.96 -6.09
N PRO A 118 -2.76 7.43 -5.11
CA PRO A 118 -2.44 8.67 -4.40
C PRO A 118 -1.17 8.54 -3.56
N THR A 119 -0.94 7.39 -2.89
CA THR A 119 0.27 7.17 -2.10
C THR A 119 1.50 7.06 -2.99
N ALA A 120 1.40 6.38 -4.13
CA ALA A 120 2.51 6.27 -5.09
C ALA A 120 2.83 7.64 -5.74
N ALA A 121 1.82 8.46 -6.03
CA ALA A 121 2.02 9.83 -6.49
C ALA A 121 2.75 10.68 -5.44
N GLN A 122 2.37 10.56 -4.15
CA GLN A 122 3.08 11.20 -3.04
C GLN A 122 4.53 10.73 -2.89
N VAL A 123 4.81 9.44 -3.12
CA VAL A 123 6.19 8.90 -3.11
C VAL A 123 7.05 9.56 -4.18
N LEU A 124 6.48 9.79 -5.37
CA LEU A 124 7.19 10.40 -6.49
C LEU A 124 7.17 11.93 -6.48
N ASN A 125 6.51 12.55 -5.50
CA ASN A 125 6.27 13.99 -5.43
C ASN A 125 5.59 14.53 -6.72
N GLN A 126 4.54 13.85 -7.16
CA GLN A 126 3.74 14.16 -8.35
C GLN A 126 2.26 14.31 -7.99
N SER A 127 1.48 14.95 -8.87
CA SER A 127 0.02 14.90 -8.76
C SER A 127 -0.51 13.50 -9.10
N THR A 128 -1.68 13.15 -8.58
CA THR A 128 -2.34 11.86 -8.93
C THR A 128 -2.56 11.74 -10.44
N GLN A 129 -2.87 12.85 -11.12
CA GLN A 129 -3.07 12.88 -12.57
C GLN A 129 -1.77 12.58 -13.34
N ASP A 130 -0.65 13.19 -12.95
CA ASP A 130 0.65 12.92 -13.59
C ASP A 130 1.09 11.48 -13.39
N TYR A 131 0.83 10.93 -12.20
CA TYR A 131 1.07 9.53 -11.89
C TYR A 131 0.23 8.59 -12.76
N GLN A 132 -1.07 8.86 -12.92
CA GLN A 132 -1.95 8.10 -13.81
C GLN A 132 -1.48 8.15 -15.26
N GLN A 133 -1.01 9.29 -15.74
CA GLN A 133 -0.43 9.42 -17.07
C GLN A 133 0.87 8.61 -17.21
N ALA A 134 1.72 8.58 -16.18
CA ALA A 134 2.91 7.73 -16.15
C ALA A 134 2.56 6.24 -16.20
N LEU A 135 1.54 5.80 -15.47
CA LEU A 135 1.02 4.44 -15.55
C LEU A 135 0.45 4.12 -16.94
N ALA A 136 -0.28 5.05 -17.56
CA ALA A 136 -0.82 4.88 -18.92
C ALA A 136 0.29 4.75 -19.98
N ARG A 137 1.41 5.47 -19.82
CA ARG A 137 2.61 5.30 -20.65
C ARG A 137 3.35 3.99 -20.37
N ALA A 138 3.33 3.53 -19.12
CA ALA A 138 3.96 2.28 -18.71
C ALA A 138 3.17 1.03 -19.09
N CYS A 139 1.87 1.15 -19.34
CA CYS A 139 0.99 0.03 -19.66
C CYS A 139 1.42 -0.69 -20.96
N PRO A 140 1.52 -2.04 -20.95
CA PRO A 140 1.68 -2.81 -22.18
C PRO A 140 0.60 -2.46 -23.19
N ARG A 141 0.97 -2.47 -24.47
CA ARG A 141 0.05 -2.23 -25.59
C ARG A 141 -0.03 -3.46 -26.47
N ASP A 142 -1.22 -3.71 -26.99
CA ASP A 142 -1.44 -4.78 -27.96
C ASP A 142 -0.87 -4.41 -29.34
N VAL A 143 -1.01 -5.32 -30.30
CA VAL A 143 -0.57 -5.11 -31.69
C VAL A 143 -1.28 -3.93 -32.38
N GLY A 144 -2.47 -3.54 -31.90
CA GLY A 144 -3.23 -2.39 -32.36
C GLY A 144 -2.87 -1.08 -31.65
N GLY A 145 -1.90 -1.11 -30.73
CA GLY A 145 -1.48 0.04 -29.95
C GLY A 145 -2.42 0.43 -28.80
N GLN A 146 -3.46 -0.37 -28.53
CA GLN A 146 -4.40 -0.16 -27.43
C GLN A 146 -3.85 -0.71 -26.11
N PRO A 147 -4.29 -0.22 -24.94
CA PRO A 147 -3.87 -0.76 -23.65
C PRO A 147 -4.23 -2.25 -23.52
N ASP A 148 -3.22 -3.09 -23.26
CA ASP A 148 -3.37 -4.53 -23.11
C ASP A 148 -3.59 -4.91 -21.64
N ALA A 149 -4.84 -5.15 -21.27
CA ALA A 149 -5.21 -5.56 -19.92
C ALA A 149 -4.69 -6.98 -19.56
N ALA A 150 -4.49 -7.87 -20.54
CA ALA A 150 -3.94 -9.20 -20.29
C ALA A 150 -2.43 -9.11 -20.04
N GLY A 151 -1.70 -8.36 -20.87
CA GLY A 151 -0.29 -8.06 -20.69
C GLY A 151 0.00 -7.34 -19.38
N TRP A 152 -0.86 -6.40 -18.96
CA TRP A 152 -0.75 -5.76 -17.65
C TRP A 152 -0.85 -6.77 -16.48
N ARG A 153 -1.86 -7.65 -16.51
CA ARG A 153 -2.04 -8.69 -15.48
C ARG A 153 -0.86 -9.65 -15.45
N ALA A 154 -0.42 -10.14 -16.62
CA ALA A 154 0.73 -11.02 -16.72
C ALA A 154 2.01 -10.38 -16.16
N LEU A 155 2.23 -9.09 -16.39
CA LEU A 155 3.36 -8.35 -15.85
C LEU A 155 3.28 -8.23 -14.32
N ALA A 156 2.10 -7.91 -13.77
CA ALA A 156 1.88 -7.83 -12.33
C ALA A 156 2.06 -9.19 -11.65
N ASP A 157 1.50 -10.26 -12.23
CA ASP A 157 1.64 -11.63 -11.74
C ASP A 157 3.09 -12.09 -11.77
N ALA A 158 3.83 -11.81 -12.85
CA ALA A 158 5.25 -12.12 -12.95
C ALA A 158 6.08 -11.37 -11.89
N ALA A 159 5.77 -10.10 -11.62
CA ALA A 159 6.45 -9.33 -10.59
C ALA A 159 6.16 -9.86 -9.17
N GLN A 160 4.91 -10.24 -8.90
CA GLN A 160 4.52 -10.86 -7.62
C GLN A 160 5.10 -12.27 -7.46
N GLN A 161 5.22 -13.05 -8.54
CA GLN A 161 5.88 -14.35 -8.52
C GLN A 161 7.37 -14.20 -8.22
N HIS A 162 8.06 -13.28 -8.91
CA HIS A 162 9.47 -12.96 -8.64
C HIS A 162 9.69 -12.52 -7.19
N LEU A 163 8.74 -11.74 -6.64
CA LEU A 163 8.75 -11.41 -5.23
C LEU A 163 8.63 -12.66 -4.34
N ARG A 164 7.70 -13.58 -4.61
CA ARG A 164 7.45 -14.81 -3.83
C ARG A 164 8.54 -15.87 -3.94
N GLU A 165 9.27 -15.93 -5.04
CA GLU A 165 10.26 -16.98 -5.34
C GLU A 165 11.72 -16.55 -5.06
N LEU A 166 11.93 -15.50 -4.27
CA LEU A 166 13.28 -15.05 -3.89
C LEU A 166 14.11 -16.20 -3.27
N PRO A 167 15.30 -16.50 -3.82
CA PRO A 167 16.17 -17.57 -3.31
C PRO A 167 16.56 -17.37 -1.84
N PRO A 168 16.78 -18.46 -1.06
CA PRO A 168 17.13 -18.35 0.36
C PRO A 168 18.43 -17.58 0.59
N ALA A 169 19.43 -17.73 -0.27
CA ALA A 169 20.67 -16.96 -0.23
C ALA A 169 20.42 -15.44 -0.39
N ARG A 170 19.41 -15.05 -1.18
CA ARG A 170 19.01 -13.64 -1.33
C ARG A 170 18.33 -13.14 -0.06
N LEU A 171 17.47 -13.94 0.57
CA LEU A 171 16.84 -13.58 1.85
C LEU A 171 17.88 -13.39 2.97
N GLN A 172 18.90 -14.26 3.03
CA GLN A 172 20.01 -14.12 3.97
C GLN A 172 20.81 -12.83 3.71
N ALA A 173 21.11 -12.51 2.46
CA ALA A 173 21.79 -11.27 2.10
C ALA A 173 20.97 -10.02 2.48
N LEU A 174 19.64 -10.06 2.39
CA LEU A 174 18.76 -8.97 2.84
C LEU A 174 18.79 -8.81 4.36
N ALA A 175 18.76 -9.92 5.11
CA ALA A 175 18.88 -9.88 6.56
C ALA A 175 20.23 -9.24 7.00
N GLN A 176 21.34 -9.66 6.38
CA GLN A 176 22.66 -9.08 6.63
C GLN A 176 22.71 -7.58 6.31
N LEU A 177 22.09 -7.17 5.19
CA LEU A 177 22.05 -5.77 4.75
C LEU A 177 21.23 -4.90 5.72
N ARG A 178 20.10 -5.41 6.23
CA ARG A 178 19.31 -4.76 7.28
C ARG A 178 20.12 -4.62 8.56
N ASP A 179 20.71 -5.71 9.04
CA ASP A 179 21.43 -5.72 10.32
C ASP A 179 22.63 -4.75 10.27
N ALA A 180 23.33 -4.68 9.14
CA ALA A 180 24.38 -3.68 8.90
C ALA A 180 23.85 -2.23 8.90
N ALA A 181 22.69 -1.97 8.29
CA ALA A 181 22.08 -0.64 8.28
C ALA A 181 21.68 -0.17 9.70
N ILE A 182 21.19 -1.10 10.53
CA ILE A 182 20.82 -0.85 11.93
C ILE A 182 22.07 -0.65 12.80
N ALA A 183 23.10 -1.46 12.60
CA ALA A 183 24.33 -1.39 13.40
C ALA A 183 25.19 -0.13 13.15
N ALA A 184 24.89 0.67 12.13
CA ALA A 184 25.75 1.79 11.68
C ALA A 184 27.12 1.33 11.17
N ALA A 185 27.31 0.03 10.93
CA ALA A 185 28.59 -0.48 10.50
C ALA A 185 28.94 0.14 9.13
N PRO A 186 30.14 0.72 8.97
CA PRO A 186 30.61 1.10 7.64
C PRO A 186 30.57 -0.16 6.76
N PRO A 187 30.24 -0.05 5.47
CA PRO A 187 30.19 -1.20 4.59
C PRO A 187 31.54 -1.90 4.66
N THR A 188 31.57 -3.10 5.23
CA THR A 188 32.75 -3.95 5.16
C THR A 188 32.86 -4.33 3.69
N PRO A 189 33.88 -3.88 2.94
CA PRO A 189 34.07 -4.39 1.61
C PRO A 189 34.22 -5.90 1.75
N ALA A 190 33.36 -6.66 1.07
CA ALA A 190 33.56 -8.09 0.93
C ALA A 190 34.98 -8.27 0.41
N LEU A 191 35.85 -8.90 1.20
CA LEU A 191 37.16 -9.32 0.75
C LEU A 191 36.91 -10.27 -0.42
N ALA A 192 36.99 -9.76 -1.64
CA ALA A 192 37.19 -10.60 -2.79
C ALA A 192 38.46 -11.41 -2.52
N PRO A 193 38.47 -12.74 -2.72
CA PRO A 193 39.72 -13.48 -2.69
C PRO A 193 40.68 -12.81 -3.66
N ALA A 194 41.86 -12.46 -3.15
CA ALA A 194 42.86 -11.72 -3.89
C ALA A 194 43.22 -12.49 -5.17
N ALA A 195 42.71 -12.01 -6.31
CA ALA A 195 43.20 -12.43 -7.60
C ALA A 195 44.69 -11.98 -7.73
N PRO A 196 45.59 -12.84 -8.23
CA PRO A 196 46.99 -12.48 -8.38
C PRO A 196 47.12 -11.28 -9.32
N ALA A 197 47.94 -10.31 -8.90
CA ALA A 197 48.10 -9.02 -9.54
C ALA A 197 48.50 -9.14 -11.03
N PRO A 198 47.81 -8.45 -11.97
CA PRO A 198 48.29 -8.37 -13.34
C PRO A 198 49.52 -7.46 -13.42
N VAL A 199 50.60 -8.01 -13.96
CA VAL A 199 51.85 -7.32 -14.28
C VAL A 199 51.54 -6.15 -15.23
N ARG A 200 51.83 -4.91 -14.81
CA ARG A 200 51.70 -3.71 -15.65
C ARG A 200 52.83 -3.65 -16.69
N PRO A 201 52.54 -3.60 -18.00
CA PRO A 201 53.53 -3.16 -18.96
C PRO A 201 53.66 -1.63 -18.93
N ARG A 202 54.91 -1.18 -18.91
CA ARG A 202 55.37 0.20 -18.89
C ARG A 202 55.41 0.74 -20.33
N ARG A 203 54.57 1.71 -20.69
CA ARG A 203 54.74 2.57 -21.90
C ARG A 203 54.29 3.99 -21.57
N ARG A 204 55.26 4.89 -21.34
CA ARG A 204 55.84 5.88 -22.29
C ARG A 204 54.89 7.05 -22.54
N SER A 205 55.24 8.14 -21.86
CA SER A 205 54.82 9.52 -22.06
C SER A 205 55.04 9.99 -23.50
N GLY A 206 54.05 10.68 -24.07
CA GLY A 206 54.24 11.51 -25.26
C GLY A 206 52.93 12.12 -25.77
N GLY A 207 52.84 13.45 -25.80
CA GLY A 207 52.04 14.14 -26.81
C GLY A 207 50.90 15.05 -26.35
N ARG A 208 51.28 16.28 -25.97
CA ARG A 208 50.68 17.57 -26.41
C ARG A 208 49.16 17.76 -26.26
N GLY A 209 48.80 18.56 -25.26
CA GLY A 209 47.46 19.13 -25.09
C GLY A 209 47.09 20.11 -26.20
N LEU A 210 45.99 19.80 -26.89
CA LEU A 210 45.25 20.74 -27.73
C LEU A 210 44.09 21.34 -26.93
N THR A 211 44.46 22.36 -26.17
CA THR A 211 43.72 23.58 -25.80
C THR A 211 42.19 23.53 -25.61
N ARG A 212 41.83 23.62 -24.32
CA ARG A 212 40.54 24.08 -23.73
C ARG A 212 39.98 25.38 -24.35
N ALA A 213 40.77 26.10 -25.14
CA ALA A 213 40.35 27.30 -25.87
C ALA A 213 39.34 27.02 -27.01
N ARG A 214 39.36 25.81 -27.61
CA ARG A 214 38.36 25.46 -28.65
C ARG A 214 36.99 25.08 -28.08
N LEU A 215 36.94 24.60 -26.84
CA LEU A 215 35.69 24.32 -26.12
C LEU A 215 35.02 25.60 -25.60
N ALA A 216 35.80 26.60 -25.20
CA ALA A 216 35.26 27.89 -24.75
C ALA A 216 34.59 28.70 -25.88
N ALA A 217 35.13 28.62 -27.11
CA ALA A 217 34.54 29.30 -28.27
C ALA A 217 33.23 28.64 -28.77
N ALA A 218 33.06 27.33 -28.55
CA ALA A 218 31.83 26.62 -28.92
C ALA A 218 30.67 26.93 -27.94
N VAL A 219 30.96 27.14 -26.66
CA VAL A 219 29.96 27.46 -25.64
C VAL A 219 29.42 28.89 -25.79
N SER A 220 30.26 29.86 -26.17
CA SER A 220 29.82 31.24 -26.38
C SER A 220 28.91 31.40 -27.60
N VAL A 221 29.12 30.63 -28.68
CA VAL A 221 28.23 30.63 -29.86
C VAL A 221 26.84 30.06 -29.52
N VAL A 222 26.77 29.01 -28.68
CA VAL A 222 25.48 28.42 -28.26
C VAL A 222 24.69 29.38 -27.37
N VAL A 223 25.35 30.13 -26.48
CA VAL A 223 24.67 31.10 -25.60
C VAL A 223 24.11 32.29 -26.38
N VAL A 224 24.82 32.77 -27.42
CA VAL A 224 24.31 33.85 -28.29
C VAL A 224 23.12 33.40 -29.13
N VAL A 225 23.11 32.16 -29.63
CA VAL A 225 21.98 31.59 -30.39
C VAL A 225 20.74 31.39 -29.50
N VAL A 226 20.92 30.99 -28.24
CA VAL A 226 19.81 30.84 -27.28
C VAL A 226 19.20 32.20 -26.90
N LEU A 227 20.03 33.23 -26.70
CA LEU A 227 19.55 34.58 -26.36
C LEU A 227 18.82 35.26 -27.54
N LEU A 228 19.26 35.02 -28.78
CA LEU A 228 18.55 35.47 -30.00
C LEU A 228 17.23 34.72 -30.20
N GLY A 229 17.15 33.43 -29.82
CA GLY A 229 15.92 32.63 -29.86
C GLY A 229 14.84 33.11 -28.88
N THR A 230 15.23 33.54 -27.67
CA THR A 230 14.30 34.11 -26.68
C THR A 230 13.79 35.50 -27.05
N TRP A 231 14.53 36.27 -27.86
CA TRP A 231 14.11 37.61 -28.28
C TRP A 231 13.15 37.59 -29.49
N TRP A 232 13.19 36.53 -30.32
CA TRP A 232 12.32 36.38 -31.49
C TRP A 232 10.96 35.72 -31.16
N TRP A 233 10.88 34.91 -30.10
CA TRP A 233 9.61 34.32 -29.62
C TRP A 233 8.71 35.33 -28.88
N GLY A 234 9.28 36.42 -28.35
CA GLY A 234 8.52 37.52 -27.73
C GLY A 234 7.96 38.54 -28.73
N ARG A 235 8.16 38.34 -30.04
CA ARG A 235 7.86 39.37 -31.05
C ARG A 235 7.35 38.79 -32.37
N MET A 236 6.38 37.87 -32.35
CA MET A 236 5.48 37.70 -33.49
C MET A 236 4.06 37.28 -33.09
N PRO A 237 3.06 37.71 -33.88
CA PRO A 237 1.74 38.10 -33.39
C PRO A 237 0.75 36.93 -33.36
N SER A 238 -0.01 36.85 -32.27
CA SER A 238 -1.19 36.00 -32.19
C SER A 238 -2.19 36.41 -33.28
N ARG A 239 -2.50 35.48 -34.19
CA ARG A 239 -3.54 35.65 -35.20
C ARG A 239 -4.12 34.28 -35.57
N PRO A 240 -5.39 34.23 -35.99
CA PRO A 240 -6.55 34.50 -35.17
C PRO A 240 -7.47 33.26 -35.15
N ALA A 241 -8.37 33.17 -34.17
CA ALA A 241 -9.46 32.21 -34.21
C ALA A 241 -10.37 32.52 -35.41
N ALA A 242 -10.43 31.60 -36.37
CA ALA A 242 -11.41 31.62 -37.43
C ALA A 242 -12.78 31.25 -36.83
N ALA A 243 -13.60 32.26 -36.59
CA ALA A 243 -15.03 32.08 -36.47
C ALA A 243 -15.63 31.98 -37.87
N GLY A 244 -16.37 30.92 -38.14
CA GLY A 244 -17.22 30.75 -39.32
C GLY A 244 -18.62 30.32 -38.90
N ALA A 245 -19.56 31.27 -39.05
CA ALA A 245 -21.03 31.17 -39.00
C ALA A 245 -21.69 30.74 -37.66
N GLY A 246 -22.38 31.58 -36.89
CA GLY A 246 -22.87 32.94 -37.12
C GLY A 246 -24.38 32.98 -37.39
N SER A 247 -25.16 33.13 -36.33
CA SER A 247 -26.40 33.91 -36.25
C SER A 247 -26.36 34.54 -34.86
N GLY A 248 -26.21 35.83 -34.63
CA GLY A 248 -26.28 36.99 -35.51
C GLY A 248 -26.94 38.08 -34.68
N LEU A 249 -26.16 39.05 -34.17
CA LEU A 249 -26.55 40.44 -33.89
C LEU A 249 -25.38 41.15 -33.20
N ALA A 250 -24.67 41.96 -33.99
CA ALA A 250 -23.61 42.85 -33.56
C ALA A 250 -24.18 44.26 -33.37
N LEU A 251 -23.80 44.90 -32.26
CA LEU A 251 -23.74 46.35 -31.98
C LEU A 251 -22.89 46.43 -30.70
N GLY A 252 -21.88 47.26 -30.48
CA GLY A 252 -21.28 48.40 -31.17
C GLY A 252 -20.31 49.01 -30.14
N ALA A 253 -19.23 49.61 -30.62
CA ALA A 253 -18.19 50.37 -29.92
C ALA A 253 -18.37 50.68 -28.41
N ALA A 254 -17.33 50.37 -27.62
CA ALA A 254 -17.17 50.79 -26.25
C ALA A 254 -17.20 52.32 -26.13
N GLY A 255 -18.30 52.84 -25.56
CA GLY A 255 -18.31 54.12 -24.86
C GLY A 255 -17.71 53.98 -23.46
N PRO A 256 -17.37 55.09 -22.77
CA PRO A 256 -16.76 55.05 -21.44
C PRO A 256 -17.70 54.35 -20.46
N VAL A 257 -17.14 53.44 -19.64
CA VAL A 257 -17.85 52.65 -18.62
C VAL A 257 -18.70 53.58 -17.76
N GLN A 258 -20.02 53.51 -17.90
CA GLN A 258 -20.93 54.05 -16.90
C GLN A 258 -21.06 53.03 -15.78
N VAL A 259 -20.66 53.45 -14.57
CA VAL A 259 -21.01 52.74 -13.35
C VAL A 259 -22.41 53.21 -12.98
N GLU A 260 -23.39 52.33 -13.19
CA GLU A 260 -24.75 52.52 -12.68
C GLU A 260 -24.81 51.82 -11.31
N GLU A 261 -25.10 52.58 -10.25
CA GLU A 261 -25.38 52.00 -8.93
C GLU A 261 -26.67 51.18 -9.03
N LEU A 262 -26.59 49.88 -8.69
CA LEU A 262 -27.77 49.03 -8.60
C LEU A 262 -28.80 49.69 -7.67
N PRO A 263 -30.08 49.79 -8.07
CA PRO A 263 -31.12 50.21 -7.16
C PRO A 263 -31.19 49.22 -6.00
N ALA A 264 -31.41 49.73 -4.79
CA ALA A 264 -31.65 48.90 -3.62
C ALA A 264 -32.81 47.94 -3.93
N GLU A 265 -32.48 46.66 -4.16
CA GLU A 265 -33.50 45.65 -4.38
C GLU A 265 -34.28 45.46 -3.08
N SER A 266 -35.48 46.01 -3.13
CA SER A 266 -36.56 45.77 -2.19
C SER A 266 -36.71 44.28 -1.91
N GLU A 267 -36.88 43.99 -0.62
CA GLU A 267 -37.16 42.69 -0.07
C GLU A 267 -38.28 41.96 -0.82
N THR A 268 -38.16 40.63 -0.81
CA THR A 268 -39.19 39.62 -1.14
C THR A 268 -39.50 39.35 -2.61
N ARG A 269 -38.67 38.49 -3.22
CA ARG A 269 -39.16 37.43 -4.10
C ARG A 269 -38.67 36.09 -3.58
N SER A 270 -39.50 35.41 -2.80
CA SER A 270 -39.22 34.08 -2.26
C SER A 270 -39.14 33.08 -3.41
N ALA A 271 -37.94 32.58 -3.69
CA ALA A 271 -37.76 31.41 -4.54
C ALA A 271 -38.41 30.20 -3.86
N PRO A 272 -39.12 29.32 -4.61
CA PRO A 272 -39.64 28.09 -4.02
C PRO A 272 -38.48 27.30 -3.41
N PRO A 273 -38.61 26.78 -2.18
CA PRO A 273 -37.53 26.03 -1.55
C PRO A 273 -37.23 24.80 -2.41
N LEU A 274 -35.97 24.69 -2.83
CA LEU A 274 -35.40 23.41 -3.25
C LEU A 274 -35.73 22.40 -2.14
N PRO A 275 -36.26 21.20 -2.45
CA PRO A 275 -36.47 20.19 -1.43
C PRO A 275 -35.15 20.00 -0.71
N ALA A 276 -35.13 20.31 0.59
CA ALA A 276 -33.98 20.06 1.42
C ALA A 276 -33.70 18.56 1.31
N ALA A 277 -32.62 18.20 0.61
CA ALA A 277 -32.08 16.86 0.72
C ALA A 277 -31.87 16.66 2.23
N ALA A 278 -32.58 15.68 2.79
CA ALA A 278 -32.41 15.34 4.19
C ALA A 278 -30.91 15.24 4.45
N PRO A 279 -30.38 15.88 5.52
CA PRO A 279 -28.96 15.73 5.84
C PRO A 279 -28.67 14.23 5.87
N ALA A 280 -27.72 13.79 5.03
CA ALA A 280 -27.30 12.40 5.02
C ALA A 280 -27.02 12.02 6.48
N ALA A 281 -27.80 11.06 7.01
CA ALA A 281 -27.64 10.63 8.38
C ALA A 281 -26.17 10.30 8.59
N LEU A 282 -25.53 10.97 9.55
CA LEU A 282 -24.14 10.68 9.89
C LEU A 282 -24.05 9.17 10.18
N PRO A 283 -23.05 8.45 9.63
CA PRO A 283 -22.90 7.02 9.88
C PRO A 283 -22.94 6.76 11.38
N GLU A 284 -23.65 5.71 11.81
CA GLU A 284 -23.70 5.36 13.23
C GLU A 284 -22.26 5.19 13.77
N PRO A 285 -21.97 5.60 15.03
CA PRO A 285 -20.62 5.52 15.59
C PRO A 285 -20.04 4.09 15.56
N ALA A 286 -20.91 3.07 15.61
CA ALA A 286 -20.53 1.67 15.47
C ALA A 286 -19.97 1.31 14.07
N VAL A 287 -20.35 2.03 13.01
CA VAL A 287 -19.87 1.81 11.63
C VAL A 287 -18.41 2.21 11.49
N TYR A 288 -17.98 3.25 12.19
CA TYR A 288 -16.60 3.73 12.13
C TYR A 288 -15.57 2.75 12.67
N ASP A 289 -15.97 1.80 13.52
CA ASP A 289 -15.07 0.83 14.15
C ASP A 289 -15.70 -0.57 14.17
N LEU A 290 -16.44 -0.90 13.11
CA LEU A 290 -17.27 -2.11 13.04
C LEU A 290 -16.47 -3.40 13.28
N ASP A 291 -15.32 -3.53 12.64
CA ASP A 291 -14.39 -4.65 12.78
C ASP A 291 -13.87 -4.78 14.22
N PHE A 292 -13.49 -3.66 14.83
CA PHE A 292 -13.06 -3.62 16.23
C PHE A 292 -14.17 -4.06 17.19
N PHE A 293 -15.39 -3.52 17.04
CA PHE A 293 -16.50 -3.87 17.92
C PHE A 293 -16.96 -5.32 17.73
N ALA A 294 -16.87 -5.85 16.51
CA ALA A 294 -17.14 -7.27 16.26
C ALA A 294 -16.11 -8.18 16.94
N TRP A 295 -14.82 -7.86 16.87
CA TRP A 295 -13.76 -8.57 17.59
C TRP A 295 -13.93 -8.48 19.11
N TYR A 296 -14.22 -7.30 19.64
CA TYR A 296 -14.43 -7.09 21.07
C TYR A 296 -15.68 -7.83 21.58
N ALA A 297 -16.77 -7.81 20.81
CA ALA A 297 -18.00 -8.55 21.13
C ALA A 297 -17.81 -10.08 21.17
N ALA A 298 -16.80 -10.60 20.46
CA ALA A 298 -16.39 -12.00 20.48
C ALA A 298 -15.43 -12.35 21.64
N GLY A 299 -15.19 -11.41 22.56
CA GLY A 299 -14.34 -11.63 23.74
C GLY A 299 -12.87 -11.29 23.51
N ALA A 300 -12.55 -10.46 22.52
CA ALA A 300 -11.19 -10.02 22.22
C ALA A 300 -10.18 -11.20 22.08
N PRO A 301 -10.46 -12.19 21.20
CA PRO A 301 -9.58 -13.35 21.06
C PRO A 301 -8.17 -12.94 20.64
N PRO A 302 -7.12 -13.62 21.16
CA PRO A 302 -5.73 -13.35 20.79
C PRO A 302 -5.45 -13.69 19.33
N ALA A 303 -4.36 -13.13 18.79
CA ALA A 303 -3.94 -13.33 17.41
C ALA A 303 -3.80 -14.84 17.10
N ARG A 304 -4.22 -15.29 15.91
CA ARG A 304 -4.11 -16.73 15.59
C ARG A 304 -2.65 -17.24 15.60
N ILE A 305 -1.66 -16.40 15.29
CA ILE A 305 -0.24 -16.79 15.39
C ILE A 305 0.07 -17.32 16.80
N GLU A 306 -0.59 -16.78 17.83
CA GLU A 306 -0.47 -17.20 19.23
C GLU A 306 -1.38 -18.39 19.59
N ARG A 307 -2.43 -18.66 18.80
CA ARG A 307 -3.35 -19.81 18.98
C ARG A 307 -2.89 -21.08 18.25
N SER A 308 -1.86 -21.01 17.42
CA SER A 308 -1.23 -22.20 16.86
C SER A 308 -0.46 -22.84 18.00
N ALA A 309 -0.90 -24.02 18.48
CA ALA A 309 -0.24 -24.70 19.57
C ALA A 309 1.26 -24.85 19.23
N PRO A 310 2.18 -24.41 20.11
CA PRO A 310 3.60 -24.64 19.91
C PRO A 310 3.82 -26.14 19.71
N SER A 311 4.72 -26.50 18.80
CA SER A 311 5.09 -27.90 18.60
C SER A 311 5.59 -28.46 19.94
N ALA A 312 5.46 -29.77 20.18
CA ALA A 312 5.89 -30.38 21.45
C ALA A 312 7.37 -30.05 21.80
N GLU A 313 8.19 -29.75 20.79
CA GLU A 313 9.57 -29.26 20.91
C GLU A 313 9.66 -27.83 21.47
N GLU A 314 8.81 -26.90 21.02
CA GLU A 314 8.75 -25.52 21.52
C GLU A 314 8.13 -25.44 22.92
N ALA A 315 7.20 -26.35 23.25
CA ALA A 315 6.65 -26.48 24.60
C ALA A 315 7.69 -27.03 25.61
N ALA A 316 8.58 -27.94 25.15
CA ALA A 316 9.68 -28.44 25.96
C ALA A 316 10.76 -27.37 26.17
N GLU A 317 11.02 -26.52 25.17
CA GLU A 317 11.97 -25.42 25.26
C GLU A 317 11.44 -24.25 26.11
N ALA A 318 10.13 -23.99 26.08
CA ALA A 318 9.47 -23.04 26.98
C ALA A 318 9.40 -23.52 28.44
N ALA A 319 9.27 -24.83 28.68
CA ALA A 319 9.34 -25.41 30.02
C ALA A 319 10.77 -25.38 30.61
N ALA A 320 11.80 -25.40 29.76
CA ALA A 320 13.20 -25.26 30.18
C ALA A 320 13.61 -23.80 30.46
N ALA A 321 12.83 -22.81 29.99
CA ALA A 321 13.16 -21.39 30.06
C ALA A 321 12.38 -20.60 31.13
N GLN A 322 11.80 -21.26 32.14
CA GLN A 322 11.16 -20.58 33.27
C GLN A 322 12.16 -20.28 34.39
N PRO A 323 12.65 -19.03 34.56
CA PRO A 323 13.16 -18.59 35.85
C PRO A 323 11.99 -18.27 36.80
N ALA A 324 12.18 -18.68 38.05
CA ALA A 324 11.29 -18.40 39.16
C ALA A 324 11.16 -16.90 39.45
N SER A 325 9.92 -16.47 39.65
CA SER A 325 9.44 -15.32 40.45
C SER A 325 10.21 -13.99 40.43
N GLY A 326 9.50 -12.95 39.97
CA GLY A 326 9.54 -11.62 40.58
C GLY A 326 10.25 -10.54 39.78
N VAL A 327 9.49 -9.82 38.94
CA VAL A 327 9.18 -8.38 39.03
C VAL A 327 8.35 -8.07 37.79
N ALA A 328 7.05 -7.80 37.99
CA ALA A 328 6.20 -7.25 36.97
C ALA A 328 6.72 -5.86 36.61
N THR A 329 7.33 -5.73 35.43
CA THR A 329 7.58 -4.41 34.84
C THR A 329 6.44 -4.16 33.86
N ALA A 330 5.47 -3.36 34.29
CA ALA A 330 4.35 -2.92 33.48
C ALA A 330 4.85 -2.27 32.18
N PRO A 331 4.27 -2.56 31.01
CA PRO A 331 4.51 -1.74 29.83
C PRO A 331 3.90 -0.36 30.08
N ALA A 332 4.76 0.65 30.03
CA ALA A 332 4.44 2.05 30.24
C ALA A 332 3.41 2.55 29.22
N GLN A 333 2.46 3.31 29.77
CA GLN A 333 1.42 4.05 29.08
C GLN A 333 2.03 4.99 28.03
N ALA A 334 1.78 4.70 26.75
CA ALA A 334 1.83 5.68 25.67
C ALA A 334 0.47 5.67 24.96
N ALA A 335 -0.50 6.16 25.70
CA ALA A 335 -1.91 6.24 25.37
C ALA A 335 -2.31 7.70 25.52
N ALA A 336 -2.00 8.52 24.50
CA ALA A 336 -2.57 9.86 24.37
C ALA A 336 -2.41 10.37 22.93
N THR A 337 -3.55 10.37 22.22
CA THR A 337 -3.91 11.38 21.21
C THR A 337 -3.22 11.30 19.84
N ASP A 338 -3.46 10.23 19.09
CA ASP A 338 -3.59 10.36 17.63
C ASP A 338 -5.03 9.99 17.26
N PRO A 339 -5.77 10.86 16.55
CA PRO A 339 -7.08 10.49 16.04
C PRO A 339 -6.91 9.32 15.07
N PRO A 340 -7.85 8.35 15.05
CA PRO A 340 -7.80 7.24 14.10
C PRO A 340 -7.68 7.80 12.67
N PRO A 341 -6.86 7.19 11.80
CA PRO A 341 -6.73 7.65 10.41
C PRO A 341 -8.13 7.71 9.81
N ALA A 342 -8.51 8.89 9.32
CA ALA A 342 -9.83 9.11 8.77
C ALA A 342 -10.10 8.06 7.69
N LEU A 343 -11.16 7.29 7.87
CA LEU A 343 -11.53 6.24 6.91
C LEU A 343 -11.70 6.87 5.53
N THR A 344 -11.12 6.24 4.51
CA THR A 344 -11.37 6.65 3.14
C THR A 344 -12.87 6.47 2.82
N PRO A 345 -13.45 7.26 1.89
CA PRO A 345 -14.84 7.07 1.48
C PRO A 345 -15.15 5.66 0.95
N ALA A 346 -14.14 4.93 0.46
CA ALA A 346 -14.28 3.53 0.06
C ALA A 346 -14.42 2.59 1.27
N GLN A 347 -13.54 2.73 2.28
CA GLN A 347 -13.61 1.94 3.51
C GLN A 347 -14.90 2.22 4.30
N LEU A 348 -15.34 3.48 4.33
CA LEU A 348 -16.60 3.82 4.98
C LEU A 348 -17.80 3.16 4.28
N ARG A 349 -17.83 3.16 2.94
CA ARG A 349 -18.88 2.46 2.18
C ARG A 349 -18.84 0.95 2.39
N GLU A 350 -17.66 0.36 2.47
CA GLU A 350 -17.50 -1.07 2.77
C GLU A 350 -18.02 -1.41 4.17
N ARG A 351 -17.63 -0.62 5.19
CA ARG A 351 -18.12 -0.79 6.56
C ARG A 351 -19.63 -0.57 6.66
N GLN A 352 -20.16 0.41 5.93
CA GLN A 352 -21.59 0.66 5.84
C GLN A 352 -22.33 -0.52 5.21
N ALA A 353 -21.84 -1.04 4.08
CA ALA A 353 -22.43 -2.22 3.44
C ALA A 353 -22.33 -3.47 4.33
N ALA A 354 -21.22 -3.63 5.05
CA ALA A 354 -21.06 -4.70 6.04
C ALA A 354 -22.05 -4.57 7.19
N TRP A 355 -22.23 -3.36 7.74
CA TRP A 355 -23.21 -3.03 8.77
C TRP A 355 -24.63 -3.35 8.34
N GLU A 356 -25.04 -2.89 7.16
CA GLU A 356 -26.37 -3.14 6.58
C GLU A 356 -26.63 -4.63 6.32
N ALA A 357 -25.58 -5.41 6.06
CA ALA A 357 -25.68 -6.85 5.89
C ALA A 357 -25.77 -7.64 7.21
N LEU A 358 -25.57 -7.00 8.38
CA LEU A 358 -25.77 -7.62 9.68
C LEU A 358 -27.26 -7.61 10.08
N GLY A 359 -27.72 -8.68 10.71
CA GLY A 359 -29.09 -8.73 11.24
C GLY A 359 -29.32 -7.73 12.38
N ALA A 360 -30.56 -7.28 12.56
CA ALA A 360 -30.94 -6.26 13.55
C ALA A 360 -30.49 -6.59 14.98
N THR A 361 -30.55 -7.87 15.37
CA THR A 361 -30.07 -8.34 16.68
C THR A 361 -28.56 -8.16 16.86
N VAL A 362 -27.78 -8.42 15.81
CA VAL A 362 -26.32 -8.25 15.83
C VAL A 362 -25.97 -6.77 15.87
N GLN A 363 -26.63 -5.93 15.07
CA GLN A 363 -26.45 -4.48 15.10
C GLN A 363 -26.76 -3.91 16.50
N ALA A 364 -27.84 -4.34 17.15
CA ALA A 364 -28.17 -3.91 18.51
C ALA A 364 -27.10 -4.33 19.53
N ARG A 365 -26.59 -5.56 19.45
CA ARG A 365 -25.48 -6.04 20.29
C ARG A 365 -24.22 -5.20 20.08
N LEU A 366 -23.86 -4.88 18.84
CA LEU A 366 -22.68 -4.06 18.54
C LEU A 366 -22.82 -2.62 19.04
N ARG A 367 -24.03 -2.04 18.97
CA ARG A 367 -24.31 -0.73 19.61
C ARG A 367 -24.10 -0.78 21.12
N GLN A 368 -24.58 -1.82 21.79
CA GLN A 368 -24.38 -2.02 23.22
C GLN A 368 -22.91 -2.23 23.58
N VAL A 369 -22.16 -2.95 22.74
CA VAL A 369 -20.72 -3.17 22.91
C VAL A 369 -19.94 -1.87 22.74
N ALA A 370 -20.31 -1.04 21.77
CA ALA A 370 -19.71 0.27 21.56
C ALA A 370 -19.95 1.21 22.76
N SER A 371 -21.16 1.23 23.33
CA SER A 371 -21.44 2.03 24.53
C SER A 371 -20.71 1.50 25.77
N ALA A 372 -20.63 0.18 25.94
CA ALA A 372 -19.87 -0.44 27.02
C ALA A 372 -18.37 -0.13 26.92
N PHE A 373 -17.80 -0.18 25.70
CA PHE A 373 -16.41 0.17 25.45
C PHE A 373 -16.11 1.64 25.79
N ALA A 374 -17.01 2.56 25.42
CA ALA A 374 -16.86 3.98 25.72
C ALA A 374 -16.84 4.28 27.23
N GLY A 375 -17.45 3.41 28.04
CA GLY A 375 -17.45 3.52 29.51
C GLY A 375 -16.21 2.93 30.21
N LEU A 376 -15.30 2.27 29.50
CA LEU A 376 -14.09 1.68 30.10
C LEU A 376 -13.06 2.75 30.47
N PRO A 377 -12.17 2.49 31.44
CA PRO A 377 -11.00 3.33 31.67
C PRO A 377 -10.16 3.51 30.39
N VAL A 378 -9.65 4.71 30.16
CA VAL A 378 -8.90 5.08 28.95
C VAL A 378 -7.73 4.11 28.71
N GLU A 379 -6.99 3.73 29.76
CA GLU A 379 -5.90 2.76 29.65
C GLU A 379 -6.35 1.38 29.12
N GLN A 380 -7.52 0.89 29.56
CA GLN A 380 -8.08 -0.36 29.10
C GLN A 380 -8.56 -0.25 27.65
N GLN A 381 -9.14 0.90 27.27
CA GLN A 381 -9.50 1.19 25.88
C GLN A 381 -8.28 1.15 24.97
N HIS A 382 -7.18 1.81 25.36
CA HIS A 382 -5.94 1.81 24.61
C HIS A 382 -5.31 0.42 24.51
N THR A 383 -5.34 -0.36 25.59
CA THR A 383 -4.83 -1.74 25.60
C THR A 383 -5.59 -2.61 24.60
N LEU A 384 -6.93 -2.59 24.63
CA LEU A 384 -7.77 -3.35 23.68
C LEU A 384 -7.56 -2.90 22.23
N ARG A 385 -7.43 -1.59 22.00
CA ARG A 385 -7.15 -1.03 20.67
C ARG A 385 -5.78 -1.46 20.16
N ALA A 386 -4.76 -1.49 21.03
CA ALA A 386 -3.42 -1.95 20.68
C ALA A 386 -3.41 -3.45 20.34
N GLN A 387 -4.13 -4.27 21.11
CA GLN A 387 -4.30 -5.71 20.83
C GLN A 387 -4.95 -5.93 19.46
N PHE A 388 -6.03 -5.21 19.15
CA PHE A 388 -6.66 -5.30 17.83
C PHE A 388 -5.75 -4.80 16.70
N ALA A 389 -4.99 -3.72 16.93
CA ALA A 389 -4.04 -3.18 15.96
C ALA A 389 -2.86 -4.14 15.69
N ALA A 390 -2.56 -5.06 16.62
CA ALA A 390 -1.54 -6.09 16.45
C ALA A 390 -2.01 -7.26 15.53
N LEU A 391 -3.31 -7.42 15.31
CA LEU A 391 -3.85 -8.44 14.40
C LEU A 391 -3.42 -8.16 12.95
N ASP A 392 -3.25 -9.22 12.15
CA ASP A 392 -2.99 -9.09 10.71
C ASP A 392 -4.15 -8.40 9.98
N ALA A 393 -3.84 -7.69 8.89
CA ALA A 393 -4.84 -6.94 8.13
C ALA A 393 -5.96 -7.84 7.59
N LEU A 394 -5.65 -9.08 7.19
CA LEU A 394 -6.65 -10.04 6.72
C LEU A 394 -7.54 -10.52 7.88
N GLU A 395 -6.98 -10.70 9.09
CA GLU A 395 -7.73 -11.07 10.30
C GLU A 395 -8.67 -9.94 10.71
N ARG A 396 -8.18 -8.68 10.75
CA ARG A 396 -9.02 -7.49 10.99
C ARG A 396 -10.17 -7.38 10.00
N HIS A 397 -9.89 -7.58 8.72
CA HIS A 397 -10.90 -7.49 7.66
C HIS A 397 -11.99 -8.57 7.81
N GLY A 398 -11.63 -9.77 8.29
CA GLY A 398 -12.59 -10.84 8.58
C GLY A 398 -13.67 -10.47 9.60
N TRP A 399 -13.35 -9.59 10.55
CA TRP A 399 -14.28 -9.12 11.58
C TRP A 399 -15.40 -8.21 11.04
N LEU A 400 -15.29 -7.69 9.81
CA LEU A 400 -16.40 -6.99 9.14
C LEU A 400 -17.62 -7.88 8.91
N LEU A 401 -17.44 -9.21 8.94
CA LEU A 401 -18.54 -10.17 8.81
C LEU A 401 -19.41 -10.28 10.09
N GLY A 402 -19.01 -9.61 11.17
CA GLY A 402 -19.64 -9.66 12.48
C GLY A 402 -18.91 -10.58 13.46
N PRO A 403 -19.33 -10.63 14.74
CA PRO A 403 -18.61 -11.33 15.81
C PRO A 403 -18.51 -12.84 15.60
N GLU A 404 -19.62 -13.47 15.19
CA GLU A 404 -19.67 -14.93 15.03
C GLU A 404 -18.84 -15.38 13.82
N LEU A 405 -19.18 -14.89 12.62
CA LEU A 405 -18.48 -15.25 11.38
C LEU A 405 -17.04 -14.73 11.32
N GLY A 406 -16.72 -13.63 11.98
CA GLY A 406 -15.36 -13.12 12.09
C GLY A 406 -14.43 -14.08 12.82
N SER A 407 -14.91 -14.71 13.90
CA SER A 407 -14.14 -15.71 14.66
C SER A 407 -13.86 -16.98 13.83
N GLU A 408 -14.81 -17.36 12.98
CA GLU A 408 -14.75 -18.53 12.09
C GLU A 408 -14.09 -18.24 10.73
N TYR A 409 -13.87 -16.96 10.41
CA TYR A 409 -13.53 -16.47 9.06
C TYR A 409 -12.38 -17.23 8.42
N TRP A 410 -11.31 -17.45 9.16
CA TRP A 410 -10.13 -18.13 8.64
C TRP A 410 -10.36 -19.60 8.29
N ALA A 411 -11.17 -20.30 9.10
CA ALA A 411 -11.50 -21.69 8.82
C ALA A 411 -12.39 -21.81 7.57
N LEU A 412 -13.17 -20.76 7.28
CA LEU A 412 -14.01 -20.63 6.10
C LEU A 412 -13.30 -19.94 4.91
N GLN A 413 -12.16 -19.29 5.12
CA GLN A 413 -11.40 -18.52 4.13
C GLN A 413 -11.11 -19.30 2.84
N PRO A 414 -10.77 -20.62 2.88
CA PRO A 414 -10.57 -21.41 1.68
C PRO A 414 -11.76 -21.42 0.71
N LEU A 415 -13.00 -21.25 1.22
CA LEU A 415 -14.21 -21.19 0.39
C LEU A 415 -14.32 -19.88 -0.38
N PHE A 416 -13.67 -18.80 0.06
CA PHE A 416 -13.79 -17.48 -0.53
C PHE A 416 -12.73 -17.16 -1.60
N GLY A 417 -11.83 -18.11 -1.89
CA GLY A 417 -10.85 -17.99 -2.97
C GLY A 417 -11.50 -18.07 -4.36
N TYR A 418 -11.26 -17.06 -5.19
CA TYR A 418 -11.72 -16.94 -6.59
C TYR A 418 -13.22 -17.19 -6.77
N VAL A 419 -14.06 -16.47 -6.03
CA VAL A 419 -15.53 -16.53 -6.10
C VAL A 419 -16.07 -15.27 -6.79
N PRO A 420 -16.91 -15.39 -7.83
CA PRO A 420 -17.61 -14.25 -8.45
C PRO A 420 -18.50 -13.51 -7.44
N ASP A 421 -18.66 -12.19 -7.59
CA ASP A 421 -19.32 -11.34 -6.58
C ASP A 421 -20.76 -11.77 -6.26
N ALA A 422 -21.54 -12.16 -7.26
CA ALA A 422 -22.91 -12.66 -7.05
C ALA A 422 -22.94 -13.95 -6.21
N GLN A 423 -22.01 -14.88 -6.46
CA GLN A 423 -21.91 -16.12 -5.70
C GLN A 423 -21.37 -15.86 -4.28
N ARG A 424 -20.48 -14.87 -4.11
CA ARG A 424 -19.97 -14.45 -2.80
C ARG A 424 -21.09 -13.91 -1.93
N ALA A 425 -21.95 -13.05 -2.47
CA ALA A 425 -23.10 -12.51 -1.73
C ALA A 425 -24.06 -13.62 -1.28
N ALA A 426 -24.39 -14.57 -2.17
CA ALA A 426 -25.24 -15.71 -1.85
C ALA A 426 -24.64 -16.62 -0.76
N LEU A 427 -23.33 -16.89 -0.84
CA LEU A 427 -22.62 -17.70 0.16
C LEU A 427 -22.58 -17.01 1.53
N LEU A 428 -22.32 -15.70 1.58
CA LEU A 428 -22.35 -14.93 2.83
C LEU A 428 -23.76 -14.88 3.44
N GLY A 429 -24.79 -14.70 2.61
CA GLY A 429 -26.18 -14.79 3.05
C GLY A 429 -26.52 -16.15 3.67
N LEU A 430 -26.06 -17.23 3.03
CA LEU A 430 -26.23 -18.58 3.56
C LEU A 430 -25.48 -18.77 4.89
N LEU A 431 -24.21 -18.38 4.98
CA LEU A 431 -23.40 -18.54 6.20
C LEU A 431 -24.02 -17.84 7.41
N ARG A 432 -24.69 -16.70 7.20
CA ARG A 432 -25.40 -15.99 8.28
C ARG A 432 -26.64 -16.72 8.79
N THR A 433 -27.26 -17.58 7.97
CA THR A 433 -28.45 -18.35 8.38
C THR A 433 -28.09 -19.74 8.90
N LEU A 434 -26.87 -20.23 8.64
CA LEU A 434 -26.42 -21.51 9.12
C LEU A 434 -26.18 -21.51 10.65
N PRO A 435 -26.67 -22.51 11.39
CA PRO A 435 -26.29 -22.73 12.80
C PRO A 435 -24.79 -22.98 12.97
N ALA A 436 -24.25 -22.67 14.15
CA ALA A 436 -22.81 -22.80 14.46
C ALA A 436 -22.25 -24.20 14.16
N GLU A 437 -22.94 -25.26 14.61
CA GLU A 437 -22.56 -26.66 14.34
C GLU A 437 -22.42 -26.94 12.83
N GLN A 438 -23.29 -26.37 11.99
CA GLN A 438 -23.22 -26.56 10.54
C GLN A 438 -22.06 -25.78 9.92
N ARG A 439 -21.71 -24.61 10.47
CA ARG A 439 -20.55 -23.83 10.02
C ARG A 439 -19.24 -24.51 10.39
N GLU A 440 -19.16 -25.18 11.54
CA GLU A 440 -18.01 -26.01 11.93
C GLU A 440 -17.79 -27.17 10.96
N HIS A 441 -18.85 -27.93 10.63
CA HIS A 441 -18.78 -28.99 9.63
C HIS A 441 -18.33 -28.45 8.26
N LEU A 442 -18.84 -27.28 7.87
CA LEU A 442 -18.44 -26.62 6.62
C LEU A 442 -16.99 -26.15 6.64
N ALA A 443 -16.49 -25.65 7.76
CA ALA A 443 -15.11 -25.24 7.94
C ALA A 443 -14.14 -26.43 7.84
N LEU A 444 -14.49 -27.58 8.41
CA LEU A 444 -13.74 -28.83 8.24
C LEU A 444 -13.69 -29.27 6.78
N LEU A 445 -14.84 -29.23 6.10
CA LEU A 445 -14.94 -29.54 4.66
C LEU A 445 -14.10 -28.59 3.81
N ALA A 446 -14.13 -27.29 4.10
CA ALA A 446 -13.37 -26.27 3.38
C ALA A 446 -11.86 -26.52 3.42
N GLN A 447 -11.35 -26.98 4.56
CA GLN A 447 -9.93 -27.29 4.76
C GLN A 447 -9.52 -28.59 4.05
N ARG A 448 -10.38 -29.61 4.09
CA ARG A 448 -10.12 -30.93 3.46
C ARG A 448 -10.29 -30.92 1.94
N THR A 449 -11.09 -29.99 1.41
CA THR A 449 -11.39 -29.93 -0.03
C THR A 449 -10.25 -29.25 -0.81
N PRO A 450 -9.64 -29.92 -1.79
CA PRO A 450 -8.56 -29.35 -2.60
C PRO A 450 -9.06 -28.17 -3.44
N PRO A 451 -8.20 -27.19 -3.79
CA PRO A 451 -8.61 -25.94 -4.44
C PRO A 451 -9.48 -26.10 -5.69
N GLN A 452 -9.21 -27.13 -6.50
CA GLN A 452 -9.92 -27.41 -7.76
C GLN A 452 -11.38 -27.83 -7.53
N GLU A 453 -11.68 -28.49 -6.41
CA GLU A 453 -13.02 -29.02 -6.10
C GLU A 453 -13.89 -28.03 -5.33
N ARG A 454 -13.32 -26.96 -4.79
CA ARG A 454 -14.03 -25.96 -3.97
C ARG A 454 -15.15 -25.26 -4.73
N ALA A 455 -14.98 -25.04 -6.03
CA ALA A 455 -16.03 -24.46 -6.87
C ALA A 455 -17.26 -25.38 -6.97
N THR A 456 -17.05 -26.70 -7.01
CA THR A 456 -18.12 -27.69 -7.01
C THR A 456 -18.77 -27.79 -5.63
N LEU A 457 -17.97 -27.85 -4.55
CA LEU A 457 -18.49 -27.83 -3.19
C LEU A 457 -19.42 -26.64 -2.92
N ARG A 458 -19.03 -25.43 -3.36
CA ARG A 458 -19.87 -24.22 -3.23
C ARG A 458 -21.18 -24.33 -4.00
N ARG A 459 -21.15 -24.81 -5.24
CA ARG A 459 -22.36 -24.98 -6.07
C ARG A 459 -23.32 -25.99 -5.43
N GLU A 460 -22.80 -27.12 -4.94
CA GLU A 460 -23.61 -28.15 -4.29
C GLU A 460 -24.20 -27.66 -2.97
N LEU A 461 -23.43 -26.91 -2.17
CA LEU A 461 -23.90 -26.29 -0.93
C LEU A 461 -25.05 -25.30 -1.18
N LEU A 462 -24.90 -24.43 -2.19
CA LEU A 462 -25.93 -23.45 -2.56
C LEU A 462 -27.16 -24.10 -3.18
N ALA A 463 -27.02 -25.29 -3.78
CA ALA A 463 -28.13 -26.05 -4.33
C ALA A 463 -28.93 -26.84 -3.26
N GLN A 464 -28.39 -27.03 -2.05
CA GLN A 464 -29.13 -27.72 -0.98
C GLN A 464 -30.28 -26.86 -0.46
N GLY A 465 -31.47 -27.46 -0.29
CA GLY A 465 -32.59 -26.86 0.43
C GLY A 465 -32.27 -26.71 1.92
N ALA A 466 -33.02 -25.84 2.63
CA ALA A 466 -32.79 -25.60 4.05
C ALA A 466 -32.93 -26.88 4.90
N ASP A 467 -33.89 -27.74 4.56
CA ASP A 467 -34.22 -28.95 5.33
C ASP A 467 -33.22 -30.09 5.13
N THR A 468 -32.59 -30.18 3.94
CA THR A 468 -31.64 -31.27 3.61
C THR A 468 -30.19 -30.92 3.92
N ARG A 469 -29.86 -29.63 4.06
CA ARG A 469 -28.49 -29.13 4.16
C ARG A 469 -27.75 -29.64 5.39
N ALA A 470 -28.42 -29.72 6.54
CA ALA A 470 -27.82 -30.20 7.79
C ALA A 470 -27.34 -31.66 7.67
N ALA A 471 -28.20 -32.53 7.12
CA ALA A 471 -27.87 -33.93 6.88
C ALA A 471 -26.74 -34.08 5.84
N TRP A 472 -26.80 -33.29 4.76
CA TRP A 472 -25.78 -33.28 3.71
C TRP A 472 -24.39 -32.86 4.24
N LEU A 473 -24.31 -31.79 5.05
CA LEU A 473 -23.06 -31.33 5.64
C LEU A 473 -22.45 -32.40 6.57
N ARG A 474 -23.25 -33.00 7.46
CA ARG A 474 -22.79 -34.06 8.36
C ARG A 474 -22.29 -35.28 7.59
N GLN A 475 -23.04 -35.75 6.59
CA GLN A 475 -22.66 -36.91 5.79
C GLN A 475 -21.34 -36.68 5.04
N ARG A 476 -21.12 -35.46 4.55
CA ARG A 476 -19.91 -35.12 3.79
C ARG A 476 -18.72 -34.89 4.69
N ALA A 477 -18.90 -34.28 5.86
CA ALA A 477 -17.83 -34.06 6.83
C ALA A 477 -17.31 -35.36 7.47
N ALA A 478 -18.15 -36.40 7.54
CA ALA A 478 -17.81 -37.72 8.07
C ALA A 478 -17.03 -38.62 7.08
N ARG A 479 -17.05 -38.30 5.78
CA ARG A 479 -16.14 -38.90 4.79
C ARG A 479 -14.79 -38.20 4.87
#